data_AF-A0ABD5W6C4-F1
#
_entry.id   AF-A0ABD5W6C4-F1
#
_cell.length_a   1.000
_cell.length_b   1.000
_cell.length_c   1.000
_cell.angle_alpha   90.00
_cell.angle_beta   90.00
_cell.angle_gamma   90.00
#
_symmetry.space_group_name_H-M   'P 1'
#
loop_
_entity.id
_entity.type
_entity.pdbx_description
1 polymer ?
#
loop_
_entity_poly.entity_id
_entity_poly.type
_entity_poly.pdbx_seq_one_letter_code
_entity_poly.pdbx_strand_id
1 'polypeptide(L)'
;MDSEVAAFGEPLTSKQIARATSIFHGATDIDWVKKTLEGLTSPQGVGMVLVDLANDSDVDNVEVDTHVDPNEYLIEYHKSNAKVVEVTELEDLLELPCMQNIHEMAMSDSAPRRWYLFSMVRIILELETDFSVEDIKEWFSQYPWYREKVTDYQVRYEKKQDIGGESPLPVGCNNDNRNFEDVCIGRENCDYSIYQSLNFSDDVYNRLSEDDDGYGRR
;
A
#
# COMPACT_ATOMS: atom_id res chain seq x y z
N MET A 1 24.28 4.64 -21.90
CA MET A 1 24.43 3.26 -21.42
C MET A 1 23.80 3.21 -20.06
N ASP A 2 22.48 3.10 -20.17
CA ASP A 2 21.41 2.64 -19.31
C ASP A 2 21.40 2.90 -17.80
N SER A 3 20.32 3.57 -17.44
CA SER A 3 19.84 4.04 -16.15
C SER A 3 19.05 2.95 -15.45
N GLU A 4 19.70 1.87 -15.01
CA GLU A 4 19.12 1.07 -13.93
C GLU A 4 19.31 1.83 -12.62
N VAL A 5 18.33 2.67 -12.31
CA VAL A 5 18.08 3.11 -10.94
C VAL A 5 17.47 1.90 -10.25
N ALA A 6 18.07 1.47 -9.15
CA ALA A 6 17.58 0.36 -8.34
C ALA A 6 16.08 0.52 -8.02
N ALA A 7 15.27 -0.49 -8.31
CA ALA A 7 13.85 -0.55 -7.99
C ALA A 7 13.62 -1.46 -6.77
N PHE A 8 12.66 -1.11 -5.91
CA PHE A 8 12.22 -1.99 -4.82
C PHE A 8 11.49 -3.21 -5.39
N GLY A 9 11.59 -4.35 -4.71
CA GLY A 9 10.94 -5.60 -5.15
C GLY A 9 11.67 -6.36 -6.27
N GLU A 10 12.82 -5.86 -6.74
CA GLU A 10 13.70 -6.59 -7.65
C GLU A 10 15.00 -7.02 -6.93
N PRO A 11 15.62 -8.14 -7.31
CA PRO A 11 16.95 -8.51 -6.83
C PRO A 11 17.99 -7.45 -7.24
N LEU A 12 18.64 -6.85 -6.25
CA LEU A 12 19.64 -5.80 -6.45
C LEU A 12 21.01 -6.23 -5.93
N THR A 13 22.05 -5.98 -6.70
CA THR A 13 23.41 -6.14 -6.23
C THR A 13 23.81 -4.99 -5.30
N SER A 14 24.72 -5.27 -4.36
CA SER A 14 25.32 -4.22 -3.50
C SER A 14 25.97 -3.08 -4.29
N LYS A 15 26.40 -3.35 -5.53
CA LYS A 15 26.93 -2.34 -6.46
C LYS A 15 25.84 -1.41 -7.00
N GLN A 16 24.67 -1.95 -7.36
CA GLN A 16 23.52 -1.15 -7.79
C GLN A 16 23.01 -0.29 -6.64
N ILE A 17 22.92 -0.85 -5.43
CA ILE A 17 22.48 -0.13 -4.22
C ILE A 17 23.48 0.98 -3.86
N ALA A 18 24.78 0.70 -3.79
CA ALA A 18 25.81 1.73 -3.51
C ALA A 18 25.78 2.88 -4.52
N ARG A 19 25.49 2.59 -5.79
CA ARG A 19 25.32 3.60 -6.84
C ARG A 19 24.07 4.45 -6.60
N ALA A 20 22.92 3.83 -6.30
CA ALA A 20 21.68 4.53 -6.00
C ALA A 20 21.83 5.43 -4.77
N THR A 21 22.45 4.91 -3.70
CA THR A 21 22.77 5.67 -2.49
C THR A 21 23.69 6.86 -2.76
N SER A 22 24.70 6.69 -3.62
CA SER A 22 25.60 7.79 -4.01
C SER A 22 24.89 8.89 -4.80
N ILE A 23 23.96 8.52 -5.69
CA ILE A 23 23.14 9.47 -6.44
C ILE A 23 22.24 10.24 -5.47
N PHE A 24 21.56 9.55 -4.56
CA PHE A 24 20.66 10.17 -3.59
C PHE A 24 21.41 11.07 -2.59
N HIS A 25 22.59 10.64 -2.11
CA HIS A 25 23.47 11.46 -1.28
C HIS A 25 23.84 12.80 -1.95
N GLY A 26 24.10 12.79 -3.25
CA GLY A 26 24.41 14.00 -4.01
C GLY A 26 23.21 14.92 -4.28
N ALA A 27 21.99 14.38 -4.22
CA ALA A 27 20.75 15.11 -4.53
C ALA A 27 19.99 15.62 -3.29
N THR A 28 20.16 14.96 -2.14
CA THR A 28 19.51 15.35 -0.88
C THR A 28 20.26 16.50 -0.21
N ASP A 29 19.55 17.38 0.50
CA ASP A 29 20.12 18.42 1.37
C ASP A 29 19.88 18.18 2.86
N ILE A 30 19.39 16.98 3.21
CA ILE A 30 19.07 16.62 4.58
C ILE A 30 20.32 16.08 5.29
N ASP A 31 20.83 16.82 6.29
CA ASP A 31 22.11 16.52 6.97
C ASP A 31 22.17 15.14 7.62
N TRP A 32 21.09 14.70 8.29
CA TRP A 32 21.07 13.38 8.91
C TRP A 32 21.07 12.26 7.86
N VAL A 33 20.45 12.49 6.70
CA VAL A 33 20.48 11.56 5.57
C VAL A 33 21.89 11.49 5.00
N LYS A 34 22.53 12.63 4.70
CA LYS A 34 23.92 12.67 4.20
C LYS A 34 24.85 11.88 5.12
N LYS A 35 24.79 12.14 6.43
CA LYS A 35 25.60 11.44 7.44
C LYS A 35 25.36 9.93 7.48
N THR A 36 24.11 9.48 7.33
CA THR A 36 23.78 8.06 7.26
C THR A 36 24.34 7.41 5.99
N LEU A 37 24.31 8.13 4.86
CA LEU A 37 24.76 7.60 3.57
C LEU A 37 26.28 7.64 3.36
N GLU A 38 27.03 8.45 4.12
CA GLU A 38 28.50 8.48 4.09
C GLU A 38 29.14 7.10 4.32
N GLY A 39 28.51 6.25 5.14
CA GLY A 39 28.94 4.88 5.41
C GLY A 39 28.63 3.86 4.30
N LEU A 40 27.78 4.22 3.34
CA LEU A 40 27.22 3.33 2.31
C LEU A 40 27.80 3.57 0.91
N THR A 41 28.96 4.23 0.84
CA THR A 41 29.58 4.69 -0.42
C THR A 41 30.36 3.60 -1.18
N SER A 42 30.43 2.38 -0.66
CA SER A 42 31.09 1.25 -1.32
C SER A 42 30.19 0.02 -1.35
N PRO A 43 30.26 -0.82 -2.41
CA PRO A 43 29.48 -2.06 -2.47
C PRO A 43 29.72 -2.99 -1.27
N GLN A 44 30.95 -3.02 -0.75
CA GLN A 44 31.31 -3.83 0.42
C GLN A 44 30.68 -3.28 1.71
N GLY A 45 30.69 -1.96 1.91
CA GLY A 45 30.03 -1.33 3.06
C GLY A 45 28.53 -1.52 3.04
N VAL A 46 27.91 -1.39 1.85
CA VAL A 46 26.48 -1.68 1.65
C VAL A 46 26.16 -3.15 1.96
N GLY A 47 26.94 -4.09 1.42
CA GLY A 47 26.70 -5.52 1.68
C GLY A 47 26.78 -5.88 3.16
N MET A 48 27.73 -5.33 3.89
CA MET A 48 27.86 -5.58 5.34
C MET A 48 26.65 -5.05 6.12
N VAL A 49 26.19 -3.84 5.82
CA VAL A 49 25.01 -3.25 6.47
C VAL A 49 23.73 -4.03 6.12
N LEU A 50 23.56 -4.48 4.88
CA LEU A 50 22.38 -5.25 4.47
C LEU A 50 22.35 -6.64 5.12
N VAL A 51 23.50 -7.30 5.26
CA VAL A 51 23.59 -8.58 6.00
C VAL A 51 23.29 -8.36 7.48
N ASP A 52 23.79 -7.29 8.09
CA ASP A 52 23.49 -6.98 9.49
C ASP A 52 21.99 -6.71 9.68
N LEU A 53 21.36 -5.96 8.77
CA LEU A 53 19.92 -5.69 8.78
C LEU A 53 19.07 -6.95 8.55
N ALA A 54 19.43 -7.80 7.60
CA ALA A 54 18.70 -9.04 7.33
C ALA A 54 18.79 -10.07 8.47
N ASN A 55 19.77 -9.94 9.37
CA ASN A 55 19.90 -10.77 10.56
C ASN A 55 19.25 -10.14 11.80
N ASP A 56 18.73 -8.92 11.69
CA ASP A 56 18.04 -8.22 12.77
C ASP A 56 16.55 -8.61 12.80
N SER A 57 16.09 -9.17 13.92
CA SER A 57 14.70 -9.63 14.06
C SER A 57 13.68 -8.50 14.11
N ASP A 58 14.13 -7.24 14.26
CA ASP A 58 13.26 -6.06 14.23
C ASP A 58 13.16 -5.45 12.81
N VAL A 59 13.81 -6.06 11.80
CA VAL A 59 13.88 -5.56 10.42
C VAL A 59 13.44 -6.65 9.44
N ASP A 60 12.17 -6.62 9.03
CA ASP A 60 11.57 -7.65 8.16
C ASP A 60 11.66 -7.32 6.65
N ASN A 61 12.26 -6.19 6.28
CA ASN A 61 12.15 -5.63 4.93
C ASN A 61 13.42 -5.78 4.07
N VAL A 62 14.39 -6.58 4.54
CA VAL A 62 15.62 -6.90 3.81
C VAL A 62 15.83 -8.40 3.85
N GLU A 63 15.71 -9.05 2.69
CA GLU A 63 15.99 -10.47 2.54
C GLU A 63 17.27 -10.72 1.73
N VAL A 64 18.06 -11.71 2.17
CA VAL A 64 19.26 -12.15 1.48
C VAL A 64 18.95 -13.45 0.75
N ASP A 65 18.82 -13.36 -0.57
CA ASP A 65 18.70 -14.56 -1.40
C ASP A 65 20.07 -15.25 -1.49
N THR A 66 20.12 -16.51 -1.07
CA THR A 66 21.34 -17.33 -1.11
C THR A 66 21.38 -18.27 -2.33
N HIS A 67 20.34 -18.25 -3.17
CA HIS A 67 20.11 -19.20 -4.26
C HIS A 67 20.39 -18.60 -5.65
N VAL A 68 20.38 -17.27 -5.80
CA VAL A 68 20.63 -16.57 -7.06
C VAL A 68 21.89 -15.68 -6.91
N ASP A 69 23.06 -16.28 -7.15
CA ASP A 69 24.39 -15.68 -7.02
C ASP A 69 24.74 -15.07 -5.64
N PRO A 70 25.94 -15.34 -5.09
CA PRO A 70 26.39 -14.62 -3.90
C PRO A 70 26.45 -13.12 -4.22
N ASN A 71 25.74 -12.30 -3.44
CA ASN A 71 25.68 -10.81 -3.44
C ASN A 71 24.43 -10.13 -4.07
N GLU A 72 23.34 -10.85 -4.30
CA GLU A 72 22.03 -10.24 -4.60
C GLU A 72 21.20 -10.07 -3.32
N TYR A 73 20.50 -8.94 -3.22
CA TYR A 73 19.70 -8.53 -2.07
C TYR A 73 18.33 -8.10 -2.56
N LEU A 74 17.26 -8.61 -1.95
CA LEU A 74 15.91 -8.12 -2.19
C LEU A 74 15.60 -7.07 -1.12
N ILE A 75 15.42 -5.82 -1.57
CA ILE A 75 15.02 -4.74 -0.68
C ILE A 75 13.56 -4.41 -0.96
N GLU A 76 12.75 -4.56 0.06
CA GLU A 76 11.34 -4.21 0.03
C GLU A 76 11.10 -3.00 0.93
N TYR A 77 10.21 -2.11 0.49
CA TYR A 77 9.86 -0.92 1.24
C TYR A 77 8.57 -1.15 2.01
N HIS A 78 8.70 -1.65 3.24
CA HIS A 78 7.57 -1.76 4.17
C HIS A 78 7.55 -0.50 5.05
N LYS A 79 6.60 0.42 4.79
CA LYS A 79 6.51 1.70 5.54
C LYS A 79 5.98 1.52 6.98
N SER A 80 5.78 0.29 7.43
CA SER A 80 5.45 -0.15 8.81
C SER A 80 5.54 -1.68 8.89
N ASN A 81 5.58 -2.26 10.10
CA ASN A 81 5.41 -3.71 10.36
C ASN A 81 4.01 -4.27 9.96
N ALA A 82 3.27 -3.56 9.10
CA ALA A 82 1.99 -4.03 8.63
C ALA A 82 2.20 -5.15 7.63
N LYS A 83 1.46 -6.25 7.79
CA LYS A 83 1.45 -7.36 6.84
C LYS A 83 0.95 -6.89 5.48
N VAL A 84 1.63 -7.33 4.43
CA VAL A 84 1.20 -7.13 3.04
C VAL A 84 0.11 -8.14 2.69
N VAL A 85 -0.86 -7.70 1.91
CA VAL A 85 -1.91 -8.53 1.31
C VAL A 85 -1.70 -8.51 -0.21
N GLU A 86 -1.32 -9.65 -0.76
CA GLU A 86 -1.24 -9.83 -2.22
C GLU A 86 -2.66 -10.01 -2.77
N VAL A 87 -3.16 -9.00 -3.48
CA VAL A 87 -4.54 -9.03 -4.02
C VAL A 87 -4.53 -9.58 -5.45
N THR A 88 -4.93 -10.83 -5.60
CA THR A 88 -5.10 -11.52 -6.89
C THR A 88 -6.57 -11.72 -7.26
N GLU A 89 -7.43 -11.84 -6.24
CA GLU A 89 -8.89 -11.85 -6.32
C GLU A 89 -9.51 -10.88 -5.29
N LEU A 90 -10.79 -10.52 -5.48
CA LEU A 90 -11.43 -9.51 -4.61
C LEU A 90 -11.63 -10.04 -3.18
N GLU A 91 -11.70 -11.35 -3.02
CA GLU A 91 -11.76 -12.07 -1.76
C GLU A 91 -10.50 -11.89 -0.91
N ASP A 92 -9.32 -11.69 -1.50
CA ASP A 92 -8.07 -11.48 -0.77
C ASP A 92 -8.14 -10.22 0.12
N LEU A 93 -8.96 -9.24 -0.26
CA LEU A 93 -9.20 -8.05 0.56
C LEU A 93 -9.80 -8.37 1.92
N LEU A 94 -10.44 -9.54 2.07
CA LEU A 94 -11.02 -10.01 3.33
C LEU A 94 -9.96 -10.45 4.35
N GLU A 95 -8.68 -10.55 3.96
CA GLU A 95 -7.59 -10.66 4.93
C GLU A 95 -7.52 -9.45 5.86
N LEU A 96 -7.94 -8.27 5.38
CA LEU A 96 -8.08 -7.09 6.21
C LEU A 96 -9.28 -7.25 7.15
N PRO A 97 -9.09 -7.21 8.49
CA PRO A 97 -10.19 -7.42 9.42
C PRO A 97 -11.37 -6.45 9.24
N CYS A 98 -11.10 -5.20 8.85
CA CYS A 98 -12.14 -4.22 8.58
C CYS A 98 -12.98 -4.55 7.34
N MET A 99 -12.37 -5.10 6.29
CA MET A 99 -13.07 -5.54 5.08
C MET A 99 -13.89 -6.80 5.34
N GLN A 100 -13.34 -7.74 6.11
CA GLN A 100 -14.09 -8.92 6.59
C GLN A 100 -15.31 -8.51 7.41
N ASN A 101 -15.18 -7.54 8.33
CA ASN A 101 -16.31 -7.05 9.11
C ASN A 101 -17.39 -6.42 8.22
N ILE A 102 -17.01 -5.65 7.19
CA ILE A 102 -17.98 -5.11 6.22
C ILE A 102 -18.66 -6.24 5.45
N HIS A 103 -17.90 -7.24 5.01
CA HIS A 103 -18.41 -8.41 4.28
C HIS A 103 -19.43 -9.19 5.11
N GLU A 104 -19.14 -9.47 6.39
CA GLU A 104 -20.06 -10.14 7.30
C GLU A 104 -21.35 -9.34 7.51
N MET A 105 -21.25 -8.01 7.68
CA MET A 105 -22.43 -7.14 7.75
C MET A 105 -23.23 -7.17 6.44
N ALA A 106 -22.54 -7.21 5.30
CA ALA A 106 -23.14 -7.27 3.97
C ALA A 106 -23.88 -8.58 3.70
N MET A 107 -23.52 -9.67 4.37
CA MET A 107 -24.21 -10.96 4.30
C MET A 107 -25.55 -10.99 5.06
N SER A 108 -25.84 -9.96 5.87
CA SER A 108 -27.14 -9.86 6.55
C SER A 108 -28.28 -9.47 5.59
N ASP A 109 -29.52 -9.78 5.98
CA ASP A 109 -30.73 -9.39 5.21
C ASP A 109 -30.88 -7.86 5.07
N SER A 110 -30.19 -7.08 5.90
CA SER A 110 -30.12 -5.63 5.81
C SER A 110 -28.87 -5.18 5.04
N ALA A 111 -29.05 -4.31 4.05
CA ALA A 111 -27.92 -3.69 3.38
C ALA A 111 -27.04 -2.92 4.39
N PRO A 112 -25.72 -3.08 4.33
CA PRO A 112 -24.80 -2.32 5.17
C PRO A 112 -24.89 -0.83 4.79
N ARG A 113 -24.34 0.04 5.64
CA ARG A 113 -24.34 1.47 5.35
C ARG A 113 -23.66 1.71 4.00
N ARG A 114 -24.30 2.54 3.15
CA ARG A 114 -23.82 2.87 1.79
C ARG A 114 -22.34 3.28 1.77
N TRP A 115 -21.92 4.04 2.79
CA TRP A 115 -20.54 4.45 2.99
C TRP A 115 -19.54 3.26 2.99
N TYR A 116 -19.82 2.15 3.68
CA TYR A 116 -18.89 1.01 3.72
C TYR A 116 -18.67 0.43 2.33
N LEU A 117 -19.75 0.24 1.58
CA LEU A 117 -19.69 -0.27 0.22
C LEU A 117 -18.92 0.68 -0.71
N PHE A 118 -19.07 1.99 -0.52
CA PHE A 118 -18.30 2.99 -1.25
C PHE A 118 -16.81 2.94 -0.92
N SER A 119 -16.47 2.77 0.36
CA SER A 119 -15.08 2.60 0.77
C SER A 119 -14.45 1.37 0.12
N MET A 120 -15.16 0.23 0.10
CA MET A 120 -14.69 -0.99 -0.56
C MET A 120 -14.45 -0.75 -2.05
N VAL A 121 -15.43 -0.17 -2.75
CA VAL A 121 -15.33 0.13 -4.18
C VAL A 121 -14.17 1.09 -4.45
N ARG A 122 -13.98 2.12 -3.61
CA ARG A 122 -12.86 3.05 -3.76
C ARG A 122 -11.52 2.35 -3.57
N ILE A 123 -11.37 1.49 -2.55
CA ILE A 123 -10.15 0.70 -2.36
C ILE A 123 -9.86 -0.10 -3.63
N ILE A 124 -10.82 -0.88 -4.10
CA ILE A 124 -10.63 -1.76 -5.26
C ILE A 124 -10.22 -1.00 -6.52
N LEU A 125 -10.87 0.14 -6.79
CA LEU A 125 -10.61 0.94 -8.00
C LEU A 125 -9.24 1.60 -8.03
N GLU A 126 -8.58 1.72 -6.88
CA GLU A 126 -7.30 2.43 -6.71
C GLU A 126 -6.12 1.45 -6.54
N LEU A 127 -6.39 0.14 -6.43
CA LEU A 127 -5.38 -0.91 -6.44
C LEU A 127 -4.66 -0.95 -7.79
N GLU A 128 -3.40 -1.34 -7.76
CA GLU A 128 -2.62 -1.64 -8.96
C GLU A 128 -2.99 -3.02 -9.53
N THR A 129 -4.24 -3.14 -9.99
CA THR A 129 -4.84 -4.37 -10.49
C THR A 129 -5.74 -4.09 -11.70
N ASP A 130 -6.12 -5.13 -12.44
CA ASP A 130 -6.99 -5.01 -13.63
C ASP A 130 -8.49 -5.18 -13.31
N PHE A 131 -8.90 -5.08 -12.04
CA PHE A 131 -10.31 -5.27 -11.67
C PHE A 131 -11.22 -4.23 -12.34
N SER A 132 -12.19 -4.74 -13.08
CA SER A 132 -13.18 -3.96 -13.79
C SER A 132 -14.40 -3.64 -12.93
N VAL A 133 -15.26 -2.76 -13.44
CA VAL A 133 -16.57 -2.49 -12.81
C VAL A 133 -17.42 -3.77 -12.79
N GLU A 134 -17.29 -4.59 -13.82
CA GLU A 134 -17.98 -5.86 -13.96
C GLU A 134 -17.53 -6.88 -12.91
N ASP A 135 -16.23 -6.96 -12.59
CA ASP A 135 -15.70 -7.83 -11.54
C ASP A 135 -16.24 -7.45 -10.15
N ILE A 136 -16.24 -6.14 -9.84
CA ILE A 136 -16.79 -5.62 -8.58
C ILE A 136 -18.29 -5.94 -8.48
N LYS A 137 -19.04 -5.79 -9.57
CA LYS A 137 -20.49 -6.10 -9.57
C LYS A 137 -20.76 -7.58 -9.38
N GLU A 138 -19.94 -8.43 -9.99
CA GLU A 138 -20.06 -9.88 -9.85
C GLU A 138 -19.77 -10.28 -8.40
N TRP A 139 -18.71 -9.75 -7.81
CA TRP A 139 -18.39 -9.98 -6.40
C TRP A 139 -19.53 -9.53 -5.48
N PHE A 140 -20.15 -8.37 -5.73
CA PHE A 140 -21.27 -7.90 -4.94
C PHE A 140 -22.56 -8.72 -5.12
N SER A 141 -22.65 -9.57 -6.15
CA SER A 141 -23.84 -10.39 -6.43
C SER A 141 -24.12 -11.43 -5.36
N GLN A 142 -23.11 -11.76 -4.53
CA GLN A 142 -23.24 -12.69 -3.41
C GLN A 142 -24.12 -12.16 -2.28
N TYR A 143 -24.33 -10.85 -2.17
CA TYR A 143 -25.03 -10.25 -1.04
C TYR A 143 -26.56 -10.30 -1.20
N PRO A 144 -27.34 -10.63 -0.16
CA PRO A 144 -28.80 -10.84 -0.27
C PRO A 144 -29.61 -9.63 -0.78
N TRP A 145 -29.09 -8.42 -0.56
CA TRP A 145 -29.71 -7.15 -0.96
C TRP A 145 -29.28 -6.66 -2.35
N TYR A 146 -28.42 -7.42 -3.05
CA TYR A 146 -27.88 -7.06 -4.35
C TYR A 146 -28.97 -6.73 -5.37
N ARG A 147 -28.75 -5.65 -6.12
CA ARG A 147 -29.59 -5.25 -7.25
C ARG A 147 -28.70 -4.76 -8.38
N GLU A 148 -28.52 -5.59 -9.40
CA GLU A 148 -27.60 -5.38 -10.52
C GLU A 148 -27.57 -3.92 -11.04
N LYS A 149 -28.72 -3.36 -11.42
CA LYS A 149 -28.79 -1.99 -11.96
C LYS A 149 -28.41 -0.91 -10.96
N VAL A 150 -28.72 -1.12 -9.68
CA VAL A 150 -28.38 -0.16 -8.62
C VAL A 150 -26.88 -0.26 -8.35
N THR A 151 -26.35 -1.47 -8.18
CA THR A 151 -24.92 -1.70 -7.95
C THR A 151 -24.08 -1.15 -9.10
N ASP A 152 -24.43 -1.44 -10.36
CA ASP A 152 -23.74 -0.92 -11.54
C ASP A 152 -23.67 0.61 -11.53
N TYR A 153 -24.82 1.26 -11.29
CA TYR A 153 -24.88 2.71 -11.20
C TYR A 153 -23.97 3.26 -10.10
N GLN A 154 -23.99 2.65 -8.91
CA GLN A 154 -23.21 3.10 -7.76
C GLN A 154 -21.71 2.93 -7.98
N VAL A 155 -21.26 1.77 -8.49
CA VAL A 155 -19.83 1.53 -8.77
C VAL A 155 -19.31 2.50 -9.83
N ARG A 156 -20.08 2.73 -10.90
CA ARG A 156 -19.71 3.71 -11.94
C ARG A 156 -19.75 5.15 -11.43
N TYR A 157 -20.65 5.46 -10.50
CA TYR A 157 -20.72 6.77 -9.87
C TYR A 157 -19.47 7.03 -9.02
N GLU A 158 -19.06 6.05 -8.21
CA GLU A 158 -17.82 6.11 -7.42
C GLU A 158 -16.60 6.28 -8.31
N LYS A 159 -16.46 5.47 -9.37
CA LYS A 159 -15.36 5.60 -10.34
C LYS A 159 -15.24 6.99 -10.97
N LYS A 160 -16.35 7.74 -11.05
CA LYS A 160 -16.40 9.09 -11.63
C LYS A 160 -16.40 10.20 -10.57
N GLN A 161 -16.41 9.86 -9.28
CA GLN A 161 -16.37 10.88 -8.24
C GLN A 161 -15.06 11.64 -8.30
N ASP A 162 -15.19 12.93 -8.10
CA ASP A 162 -14.14 13.92 -8.12
C ASP A 162 -14.46 14.93 -7.01
N ILE A 163 -13.49 15.19 -6.13
CA ILE A 163 -13.54 16.24 -5.11
C ILE A 163 -12.36 17.17 -5.37
N GLY A 164 -12.64 18.37 -5.93
CA GLY A 164 -11.61 19.39 -6.11
C GLY A 164 -10.74 19.25 -7.38
N GLY A 165 -11.12 18.37 -8.31
CA GLY A 165 -10.37 18.04 -9.53
C GLY A 165 -9.64 16.69 -9.45
N GLU A 166 -9.75 15.99 -8.32
CA GLU A 166 -9.05 14.75 -8.02
C GLU A 166 -10.01 13.66 -7.52
N SER A 167 -9.67 12.41 -7.83
CA SER A 167 -10.35 11.27 -7.24
C SER A 167 -10.25 11.33 -5.71
N PRO A 168 -11.31 11.01 -4.96
CA PRO A 168 -11.21 10.83 -3.51
C PRO A 168 -10.15 9.78 -3.15
N LEU A 169 -9.40 10.00 -2.08
CA LEU A 169 -8.50 8.99 -1.54
C LEU A 169 -9.28 7.78 -0.99
N PRO A 170 -8.71 6.56 -1.03
CA PRO A 170 -9.20 5.42 -0.26
C PRO A 170 -9.39 5.76 1.22
N VAL A 171 -10.17 4.96 1.94
CA VAL A 171 -10.23 5.11 3.39
C VAL A 171 -8.92 4.58 3.98
N GLY A 172 -8.33 5.33 4.91
CA GLY A 172 -7.15 4.89 5.66
C GLY A 172 -7.53 4.45 7.07
N CYS A 173 -6.64 3.71 7.74
CA CYS A 173 -6.86 3.36 9.15
C CYS A 173 -6.93 4.59 10.05
N ASN A 174 -6.05 5.59 9.80
CA ASN A 174 -5.89 6.83 10.58
C ASN A 174 -6.79 7.99 10.14
N ASN A 175 -7.56 7.86 9.05
CA ASN A 175 -8.32 9.01 8.59
C ASN A 175 -9.45 9.36 9.57
N ASP A 176 -9.81 10.64 9.65
CA ASP A 176 -10.85 11.19 10.55
C ASP A 176 -12.27 10.70 10.24
N ASN A 177 -12.43 9.59 9.52
CA ASN A 177 -13.74 9.06 9.22
C ASN A 177 -14.25 8.18 10.36
N ARG A 178 -14.92 8.84 11.30
CA ARG A 178 -15.65 8.21 12.41
C ARG A 178 -16.55 7.03 12.00
N ASN A 179 -17.00 6.97 10.74
CA ASN A 179 -17.84 5.86 10.31
C ASN A 179 -17.03 4.59 10.10
N PHE A 180 -15.75 4.67 9.69
CA PHE A 180 -14.92 3.49 9.47
C PHE A 180 -14.37 2.89 10.78
N GLU A 181 -14.38 3.67 11.87
CA GLU A 181 -14.07 3.17 13.22
C GLU A 181 -15.00 2.02 13.64
N ASP A 182 -16.27 2.05 13.23
CA ASP A 182 -17.28 1.01 13.55
C ASP A 182 -16.88 -0.39 13.03
N VAL A 183 -16.03 -0.47 12.00
CA VAL A 183 -15.57 -1.73 11.38
C VAL A 183 -14.11 -2.04 11.68
N CYS A 184 -13.36 -1.10 12.25
CA CYS A 184 -11.96 -1.25 12.65
C CYS A 184 -11.84 -1.61 14.14
N ILE A 185 -12.43 -2.73 14.55
CA ILE A 185 -12.44 -3.19 15.95
C ILE A 185 -11.04 -3.72 16.32
N GLY A 186 -10.49 -3.29 17.47
CA GLY A 186 -9.19 -3.75 17.96
C GLY A 186 -8.00 -3.21 17.16
N ARG A 187 -8.18 -2.05 16.53
CA ARG A 187 -7.22 -1.39 15.65
C ARG A 187 -5.81 -1.27 16.23
N GLU A 188 -5.70 -1.02 17.54
CA GLU A 188 -4.43 -0.92 18.26
C GLU A 188 -3.61 -2.21 18.28
N ASN A 189 -4.23 -3.35 17.96
CA ASN A 189 -3.61 -4.67 17.82
C ASN A 189 -3.76 -5.23 16.39
N CYS A 190 -4.09 -4.39 15.41
CA CYS A 190 -4.24 -4.82 14.02
C CYS A 190 -2.89 -4.87 13.32
N ASP A 191 -2.51 -6.04 12.83
CA ASP A 191 -1.26 -6.27 12.07
C ASP A 191 -1.29 -5.65 10.66
N TYR A 192 -2.39 -4.99 10.27
CA TYR A 192 -2.59 -4.44 8.93
C TYR A 192 -2.83 -2.93 8.96
N SER A 193 -2.46 -2.27 7.87
CA SER A 193 -2.72 -0.86 7.63
C SER A 193 -3.08 -0.67 6.17
N ILE A 194 -4.25 -0.13 5.85
CA ILE A 194 -4.78 -0.10 4.47
C ILE A 194 -3.76 0.42 3.45
N TYR A 195 -3.10 1.55 3.72
CA TYR A 195 -2.11 2.17 2.82
C TYR A 195 -0.72 1.52 2.83
N GLN A 196 -0.50 0.51 3.67
CA GLN A 196 0.80 -0.18 3.78
C GLN A 196 0.66 -1.67 3.47
N SER A 197 -0.54 -2.22 3.63
CA SER A 197 -0.89 -3.61 3.38
C SER A 197 -1.37 -3.84 1.96
N LEU A 198 -1.93 -2.83 1.28
CA LEU A 198 -2.45 -2.95 -0.08
C LEU A 198 -1.55 -2.26 -1.09
N ASN A 199 -1.38 -2.88 -2.25
CA ASN A 199 -0.66 -2.28 -3.37
C ASN A 199 -1.56 -1.33 -4.16
N PHE A 200 -1.62 -0.07 -3.71
CA PHE A 200 -2.28 1.01 -4.44
C PHE A 200 -1.40 1.57 -5.56
N SER A 201 -2.03 2.15 -6.58
CA SER A 201 -1.31 2.88 -7.63
C SER A 201 -0.49 4.06 -7.07
N ASP A 202 0.61 4.41 -7.73
CA ASP A 202 1.49 5.55 -7.38
C ASP A 202 0.72 6.87 -7.21
N ASP A 203 -0.36 7.06 -7.97
CA ASP A 203 -1.22 8.26 -7.89
C ASP A 203 -1.82 8.47 -6.49
N VAL A 204 -2.22 7.38 -5.82
CA VAL A 204 -2.76 7.44 -4.46
C VAL A 204 -1.71 7.97 -3.49
N TYR A 205 -0.47 7.49 -3.60
CA TYR A 205 0.62 7.91 -2.72
C TYR A 205 1.07 9.35 -3.00
N ASN A 206 1.05 9.78 -4.25
CA ASN A 206 1.32 11.17 -4.61
C ASN A 206 0.28 12.09 -3.97
N ARG A 207 -1.02 11.79 -4.11
CA ARG A 207 -2.10 12.56 -3.47
C ARG A 207 -2.01 12.58 -1.94
N LEU A 208 -1.66 11.45 -1.31
CA LEU A 208 -1.42 11.39 0.13
C LEU A 208 -0.30 12.33 0.59
N SER A 209 0.79 12.43 -0.18
CA SER A 209 1.91 13.30 0.16
C SER A 209 1.56 14.79 0.03
N GLU A 210 0.72 15.15 -0.94
CA GLU A 210 0.23 16.51 -1.14
C GLU A 210 -0.75 16.93 -0.04
N ASP A 211 -1.59 16.00 0.44
CA ASP A 211 -2.49 16.22 1.57
C ASP A 211 -1.74 16.40 2.90
N ASP A 212 -0.66 15.65 3.13
CA ASP A 212 0.21 15.80 4.33
C ASP A 212 0.94 17.16 4.34
N ASP A 213 1.40 17.64 3.17
CA ASP A 213 1.98 18.98 3.01
C ASP A 213 0.94 20.11 3.17
N GLY A 214 -0.34 19.80 2.96
CA GLY A 214 -1.49 20.69 3.16
C GLY A 214 -1.84 20.94 4.62
N TYR A 215 -1.57 20.00 5.53
CA TYR A 215 -1.84 20.16 6.96
C TYR A 215 -0.82 21.08 7.69
N GLY A 216 0.21 21.54 6.98
CA GLY A 216 1.23 22.48 7.46
C GLY A 216 0.88 23.98 7.32
N ARG A 217 -0.22 24.36 6.65
CA ARG A 217 -0.66 25.77 6.58
C ARG A 217 -2.18 25.93 6.51
N ARG A 218 -2.78 26.07 7.71
CA ARG A 218 -4.00 26.84 8.04
C ARG A 218 -5.26 26.64 7.21
#